data_AF-A0A7S0QUZ5-F1
#
_entry.id   AF-A0A7S0QUZ5-F1
#
_cell.length_a   1.000
_cell.length_b   1.000
_cell.length_c   1.000
_cell.angle_alpha   90.00
_cell.angle_beta   90.00
_cell.angle_gamma   90.00
#
_symmetry.space_group_name_H-M   'P 1'
#
loop_
_entity.id
_entity.type
_entity.pdbx_description
1 polymer ?
#
loop_
_entity_poly.entity_id
_entity_poly.type
_entity_poly.pdbx_seq_one_letter_code
_entity_poly.pdbx_strand_id
1 'polypeptide(L)'
;MGILLGIQLINATIAFYETTKAADAVDALKAALKPRATCHRDGAWVGLPADELVPGDLILLAAGAAVPADCSVNRLQAGRDGPAEIEVDQSAMTGESLPARLGPGDLVKMGSVVKSGEVRATVHSTGTNTYFGRTALMIQTVESSGGSLERLLLQIMVILVGISVVLCSIALAYLIDSSRANERQRLALVPAYTPKADSAIVKECLSFAVVLLVASVPVAIEIVTTTTLATGSRILSRHGAIVTRLAAIEAMAGMDMLCSDKTGTLTLNKMVIQDDCPTFSPDETKDSVMFQAALAAKWKEPPRDALDTMVLKTGLKLPQADDEDPNPEGHATLDRLNTFKQLEFTPFDPRTKRTEGRLEDPDGKVFRITKGAPHVILSLCYNKDEIRDAVENKVHELGTRGIRSLAVARMDEEDGKWRMLGVLTFLDPPRPDTKHTIEQARIFGVEVKMITGDNKTIAVETARVLGMGTLIQGPQGLPMLGDNSKVPDNLAANFGALIVPSCGFAQVFPEHKYLIVETLRQVGYRCGMTGDGVND
;
A
#
# COMPACT_ATOMS: atom_id res chain seq x y z
N MET A 1 3.46 23.55 48.82
CA MET A 1 3.58 22.12 48.40
C MET A 1 2.24 21.49 48.03
N GLY A 2 1.21 21.47 48.90
CA GLY A 2 -0.08 20.87 48.56
C GLY A 2 -0.75 21.42 47.29
N ILE A 3 -0.65 22.73 47.04
CA ILE A 3 -1.19 23.37 45.82
C ILE A 3 -0.47 22.88 44.55
N LEU A 4 0.87 22.81 44.57
CA LEU A 4 1.67 22.32 43.44
C LEU A 4 1.35 20.85 43.13
N LEU A 5 1.21 20.03 44.18
CA LEU A 5 0.88 18.62 44.05
C LEU A 5 -0.55 18.43 43.53
N GLY A 6 -1.50 19.26 43.96
CA GLY A 6 -2.86 19.28 43.42
C GLY A 6 -2.92 19.64 41.94
N ILE A 7 -2.17 20.68 41.51
CA ILE A 7 -2.08 21.06 40.10
C ILE A 7 -1.46 19.93 39.27
N GLN A 8 -0.38 19.30 39.74
CA GLN A 8 0.24 18.17 39.04
C GLN A 8 -0.69 16.96 38.95
N LEU A 9 -1.47 16.66 39.99
CA LEU A 9 -2.45 15.57 39.97
C LEU A 9 -3.56 15.84 38.95
N ILE A 10 -4.06 17.07 38.88
CA ILE A 10 -5.08 17.47 37.90
C ILE A 10 -4.50 17.33 36.49
N ASN A 11 -3.30 17.86 36.24
CA ASN A 11 -2.64 17.75 34.94
C ASN A 11 -2.41 16.30 34.53
N ALA A 12 -1.93 15.44 35.44
CA ALA A 12 -1.71 14.03 35.18
C ALA A 12 -3.02 13.28 34.90
N THR A 13 -4.10 13.62 35.61
CA THR A 13 -5.42 13.00 35.41
C THR A 13 -6.02 13.40 34.07
N ILE A 14 -5.95 14.69 33.70
CA ILE A 14 -6.39 15.18 32.38
C ILE A 14 -5.56 14.52 31.28
N ALA A 15 -4.22 14.48 31.45
CA ALA A 15 -3.32 13.82 30.51
C ALA A 15 -3.73 12.36 30.29
N PHE A 16 -3.87 11.59 31.37
CA PHE A 16 -4.24 10.18 31.32
C PHE A 16 -5.60 9.94 30.63
N TYR A 17 -6.60 10.76 30.96
CA TYR A 17 -7.93 10.63 30.36
C TYR A 17 -7.91 10.91 28.86
N GLU A 18 -7.25 12.00 28.44
CA GLU A 18 -7.14 12.38 27.02
C GLU A 18 -6.30 11.38 26.22
N THR A 19 -5.18 10.89 26.75
CA THR A 19 -4.33 9.91 26.05
C THR A 19 -5.05 8.57 25.86
N THR A 20 -5.80 8.12 26.86
CA THR A 20 -6.55 6.85 26.76
C THR A 20 -7.65 6.95 25.70
N LYS A 21 -8.40 8.05 25.70
CA LYS A 21 -9.47 8.31 24.73
C LYS A 21 -8.94 8.45 23.29
N ALA A 22 -7.73 8.98 23.13
CA ALA A 22 -7.02 9.02 21.85
C ALA A 22 -6.62 7.62 21.37
N ALA A 23 -6.10 6.77 22.27
CA ALA A 23 -5.70 5.40 21.96
C ALA A 23 -6.89 4.55 21.49
N ASP A 24 -8.02 4.60 22.19
CA ASP A 24 -9.24 3.86 21.82
C ASP A 24 -9.72 4.20 20.40
N ALA A 25 -9.59 5.47 19.99
CA ALA A 25 -9.95 5.90 18.65
C ALA A 25 -9.03 5.31 17.58
N VAL A 26 -7.74 5.23 17.87
CA VAL A 26 -6.75 4.64 16.96
C VAL A 26 -6.94 3.14 16.84
N ASP A 27 -7.30 2.45 17.92
CA ASP A 27 -7.53 1.00 17.87
C ASP A 27 -8.82 0.62 17.12
N ALA A 28 -9.90 1.42 17.28
CA ALA A 28 -11.10 1.29 16.45
C ALA A 28 -10.79 1.48 14.95
N LEU A 29 -9.87 2.41 14.62
CA LEU A 29 -9.41 2.65 13.25
C LEU A 29 -8.58 1.48 12.69
N LYS A 30 -7.67 0.91 13.47
CA LYS A 30 -6.90 -0.28 13.07
C LYS A 30 -7.79 -1.48 12.78
N ALA A 31 -8.89 -1.64 13.52
CA ALA A 31 -9.83 -2.73 13.31
C ALA A 31 -10.51 -2.70 11.93
N ALA A 32 -10.63 -1.52 11.29
CA ALA A 32 -11.20 -1.37 9.96
C ALA A 32 -10.24 -1.75 8.81
N LEU A 33 -8.92 -1.83 9.09
CA LEU A 33 -7.87 -2.11 8.11
C LEU A 33 -7.47 -3.60 8.06
N LYS A 34 -8.30 -4.49 8.61
CA LYS A 34 -7.95 -5.90 8.72
C LYS A 34 -7.89 -6.54 7.32
N PRO A 35 -6.80 -7.26 7.00
CA PRO A 35 -6.68 -7.97 5.73
C PRO A 35 -7.78 -9.01 5.59
N ARG A 36 -8.23 -9.26 4.37
CA ARG A 36 -9.29 -10.24 4.06
C ARG A 36 -8.69 -11.48 3.41
N ALA A 37 -9.28 -12.63 3.69
CA ALA A 37 -8.92 -13.92 3.11
C ALA A 37 -10.17 -14.61 2.53
N THR A 38 -9.99 -15.34 1.42
CA THR A 38 -11.04 -16.19 0.84
C THR A 38 -10.88 -17.61 1.37
N CYS A 39 -11.85 -18.07 2.16
CA CYS A 39 -11.91 -19.46 2.63
C CYS A 39 -13.12 -20.19 2.03
N HIS A 40 -13.12 -21.51 2.17
CA HIS A 40 -14.22 -22.36 1.80
C HIS A 40 -14.88 -22.94 3.06
N ARG A 41 -16.07 -22.43 3.40
CA ARG A 41 -16.89 -22.86 4.53
C ARG A 41 -18.30 -23.21 4.04
N ASP A 42 -18.92 -24.23 4.63
CA ASP A 42 -20.29 -24.68 4.30
C ASP A 42 -20.56 -24.95 2.80
N GLY A 43 -19.53 -25.40 2.06
CA GLY A 43 -19.65 -25.73 0.64
C GLY A 43 -19.57 -24.53 -0.31
N ALA A 44 -19.31 -23.32 0.20
CA ALA A 44 -19.18 -22.10 -0.58
C ALA A 44 -17.88 -21.34 -0.28
N TRP A 45 -17.42 -20.56 -1.26
CA TRP A 45 -16.30 -19.64 -1.08
C TRP A 45 -16.79 -18.34 -0.43
N VAL A 46 -16.22 -17.99 0.71
CA VAL A 46 -16.59 -16.81 1.50
C VAL A 46 -15.35 -15.97 1.79
N GLY A 47 -15.47 -14.65 1.63
CA GLY A 47 -14.43 -13.70 2.04
C GLY A 47 -14.64 -13.26 3.49
N LEU A 48 -13.67 -13.52 4.37
CA LEU A 48 -13.69 -13.13 5.79
C LEU A 48 -12.44 -12.32 6.16
N PRO A 49 -12.47 -11.56 7.26
CA PRO A 49 -11.26 -11.02 7.89
C PRO A 49 -10.25 -12.12 8.22
N ALA A 50 -8.95 -11.86 8.01
CA ALA A 50 -7.89 -12.84 8.20
C ALA A 50 -7.70 -13.28 9.65
N ASP A 51 -8.16 -12.49 10.63
CA ASP A 51 -8.14 -12.83 12.06
C ASP A 51 -9.25 -13.80 12.47
N GLU A 52 -10.27 -14.01 11.64
CA GLU A 52 -11.29 -15.03 11.81
C GLU A 52 -10.88 -16.40 11.21
N LEU A 53 -9.72 -16.47 10.56
CA LEU A 53 -9.18 -17.74 10.06
C LEU A 53 -8.76 -18.63 11.23
N VAL A 54 -9.09 -19.91 11.12
CA VAL A 54 -8.70 -20.93 12.09
C VAL A 54 -7.88 -22.04 11.42
N PRO A 55 -6.95 -22.69 12.15
CA PRO A 55 -6.29 -23.90 11.65
C PRO A 55 -7.30 -24.93 11.16
N GLY A 56 -7.09 -25.46 9.95
CA GLY A 56 -8.00 -26.37 9.26
C GLY A 56 -8.88 -25.72 8.20
N ASP A 57 -8.99 -24.39 8.16
CA ASP A 57 -9.70 -23.71 7.08
C ASP A 57 -9.04 -23.98 5.72
N LEU A 58 -9.87 -24.28 4.72
CA LEU A 58 -9.43 -24.38 3.33
C LEU A 58 -9.46 -23.00 2.71
N ILE A 59 -8.30 -22.50 2.28
CA ILE A 59 -8.15 -21.22 1.60
C ILE A 59 -7.64 -21.43 0.17
N LEU A 60 -7.84 -20.42 -0.67
CA LEU A 60 -7.33 -20.42 -2.04
C LEU A 60 -6.24 -19.35 -2.17
N LEU A 61 -5.02 -19.75 -2.47
CA LEU A 61 -3.88 -18.87 -2.71
C LEU A 61 -3.66 -18.73 -4.22
N ALA A 62 -3.51 -17.50 -4.70
CA ALA A 62 -3.22 -17.24 -6.11
C ALA A 62 -2.27 -16.05 -6.24
N ALA A 63 -1.65 -15.95 -7.42
CA ALA A 63 -0.76 -14.84 -7.79
C ALA A 63 -1.34 -13.47 -7.38
N GLY A 64 -0.53 -12.64 -6.75
CA GLY A 64 -0.87 -11.31 -6.24
C GLY A 64 -1.42 -11.30 -4.82
N ALA A 65 -1.91 -12.43 -4.28
CA ALA A 65 -2.45 -12.48 -2.93
C ALA A 65 -1.33 -12.58 -1.88
N ALA A 66 -1.47 -11.78 -0.81
CA ALA A 66 -0.69 -11.95 0.40
C ALA A 66 -1.18 -13.19 1.17
N VAL A 67 -0.25 -13.96 1.73
CA VAL A 67 -0.54 -15.17 2.48
C VAL A 67 -0.99 -14.79 3.90
N PRO A 68 -2.25 -15.05 4.28
CA PRO A 68 -2.84 -14.50 5.51
C PRO A 68 -2.39 -15.23 6.79
N ALA A 69 -1.95 -16.47 6.66
CA ALA A 69 -1.57 -17.36 7.76
C ALA A 69 -0.56 -18.40 7.26
N ASP A 70 0.11 -19.14 8.14
CA ASP A 70 0.96 -20.26 7.71
C ASP A 70 0.06 -21.38 7.20
N CYS A 71 0.26 -21.81 5.95
CA CYS A 71 -0.64 -22.75 5.25
C CYS A 71 0.13 -23.89 4.61
N SER A 72 -0.44 -25.09 4.59
CA SER A 72 0.09 -26.21 3.83
C SER A 72 -0.56 -26.29 2.45
N VAL A 73 0.24 -26.40 1.40
CA VAL A 73 -0.25 -26.54 0.02
C VAL A 73 -0.90 -27.91 -0.15
N ASN A 74 -2.16 -27.94 -0.57
CA ASN A 74 -2.88 -29.19 -0.74
C ASN A 74 -2.55 -29.84 -2.09
N ARG A 75 -2.58 -31.17 -2.11
CA ARG A 75 -2.53 -31.95 -3.36
C ARG A 75 -3.86 -31.80 -4.10
N LEU A 76 -3.84 -31.23 -5.30
CA LEU A 76 -5.02 -31.17 -6.16
C LEU A 76 -5.43 -32.59 -6.61
N GLN A 77 -6.74 -32.81 -6.81
CA GLN A 77 -7.21 -34.04 -7.46
C GLN A 77 -6.80 -34.00 -8.93
N ALA A 78 -6.16 -35.07 -9.39
CA ALA A 78 -5.62 -35.17 -10.75
C ALA A 78 -6.72 -34.91 -11.81
N GLY A 79 -6.45 -33.98 -12.73
CA GLY A 79 -7.22 -33.80 -13.97
C GLY A 79 -8.38 -32.80 -13.95
N ARG A 80 -8.50 -31.92 -12.95
CA ARG A 80 -9.51 -30.83 -12.97
C ARG A 80 -8.98 -29.42 -12.67
N ASP A 81 -7.92 -29.32 -11.88
CA ASP A 81 -7.34 -28.06 -11.45
C ASP A 81 -5.87 -28.04 -11.92
N GLY A 82 -5.36 -26.88 -12.37
CA GLY A 82 -4.06 -26.70 -13.04
C GLY A 82 -2.80 -27.05 -12.21
N PRO A 83 -1.62 -26.47 -12.50
CA PRO A 83 -0.37 -26.86 -11.83
C PRO A 83 -0.49 -26.70 -10.30
N ALA A 84 -0.16 -27.75 -9.55
CA ALA A 84 -0.26 -27.82 -8.09
C ALA A 84 0.91 -27.12 -7.36
N GLU A 85 1.54 -26.16 -8.03
CA GLU A 85 2.73 -25.46 -7.58
C GLU A 85 2.50 -23.95 -7.63
N ILE A 86 3.08 -23.25 -6.66
CA ILE A 86 3.11 -21.79 -6.63
C ILE A 86 4.55 -21.30 -6.48
N GLU A 87 4.88 -20.18 -7.13
CA GLU A 87 6.09 -19.42 -6.81
C GLU A 87 5.71 -18.35 -5.78
N VAL A 88 6.37 -18.38 -4.63
CA VAL A 88 6.10 -17.49 -3.51
C VAL A 88 7.34 -16.69 -3.18
N ASP A 89 7.16 -15.37 -3.10
CA ASP A 89 8.18 -14.47 -2.63
C ASP A 89 8.18 -14.45 -1.10
N GLN A 90 9.25 -15.00 -0.53
CA GLN A 90 9.52 -15.04 0.90
C GLN A 90 10.66 -14.10 1.28
N SER A 91 11.06 -13.17 0.40
CA SER A 91 12.20 -12.26 0.62
C SER A 91 12.11 -11.50 1.93
N ALA A 92 10.90 -11.06 2.30
CA ALA A 92 10.62 -10.39 3.58
C ALA A 92 10.97 -11.24 4.82
N MET A 93 11.02 -12.57 4.70
CA MET A 93 11.18 -13.51 5.81
C MET A 93 12.48 -14.31 5.77
N THR A 94 12.93 -14.73 4.59
CA THR A 94 14.13 -15.54 4.42
C THR A 94 15.33 -14.71 3.96
N GLY A 95 15.10 -13.50 3.45
CA GLY A 95 16.12 -12.67 2.80
C GLY A 95 16.56 -13.18 1.43
N GLU A 96 15.95 -14.26 0.92
CA GLU A 96 16.25 -14.81 -0.40
C GLU A 96 15.43 -14.06 -1.46
N SER A 97 16.12 -13.47 -2.44
CA SER A 97 15.48 -12.64 -3.48
C SER A 97 14.78 -13.44 -4.57
N LEU A 98 15.09 -14.74 -4.71
CA LEU A 98 14.46 -15.60 -5.71
C LEU A 98 13.17 -16.22 -5.15
N PRO A 99 12.04 -16.15 -5.88
CA PRO A 99 10.81 -16.80 -5.46
C PRO A 99 10.99 -18.31 -5.27
N ALA A 100 10.53 -18.81 -4.13
CA ALA A 100 10.57 -20.24 -3.81
C ALA A 100 9.40 -20.96 -4.49
N ARG A 101 9.68 -22.08 -5.15
CA ARG A 101 8.66 -22.99 -5.68
C ARG A 101 8.17 -23.90 -4.57
N LEU A 102 6.87 -23.86 -4.31
CA LEU A 102 6.22 -24.68 -3.29
C LEU A 102 5.16 -25.57 -3.94
N GLY A 103 5.26 -26.86 -3.67
CA GLY A 103 4.34 -27.89 -4.16
C GLY A 103 3.53 -28.53 -3.02
N PRO A 104 2.78 -29.61 -3.33
CA PRO A 104 1.91 -30.25 -2.36
C PRO A 104 2.65 -30.78 -1.13
N GLY A 105 2.21 -30.36 0.07
CA GLY A 105 2.81 -30.68 1.35
C GLY A 105 3.79 -29.62 1.88
N ASP A 106 4.24 -28.70 1.03
CA ASP A 106 5.09 -27.60 1.47
C ASP A 106 4.30 -26.58 2.29
N LEU A 107 5.02 -25.89 3.19
CA LEU A 107 4.45 -24.89 4.08
C LEU A 107 4.73 -23.47 3.56
N VAL A 108 3.68 -22.77 3.19
CA VAL A 108 3.69 -21.35 2.82
C VAL A 108 3.61 -20.50 4.08
N LYS A 109 4.48 -19.50 4.21
CA LYS A 109 4.58 -18.68 5.42
C LYS A 109 3.72 -17.42 5.31
N MET A 110 3.10 -17.02 6.42
CA MET A 110 2.38 -15.75 6.58
C MET A 110 3.27 -14.55 6.19
N GLY A 111 2.69 -13.57 5.49
CA GLY A 111 3.40 -12.38 5.04
C GLY A 111 4.16 -12.54 3.73
N SER A 112 4.23 -13.76 3.19
CA SER A 112 4.74 -14.00 1.84
C SER A 112 3.72 -13.57 0.78
N VAL A 113 4.18 -13.30 -0.43
CA VAL A 113 3.31 -12.93 -1.57
C VAL A 113 3.42 -13.98 -2.65
N VAL A 114 2.29 -14.52 -3.10
CA VAL A 114 2.29 -15.45 -4.24
C VAL A 114 2.59 -14.67 -5.52
N LYS A 115 3.66 -15.01 -6.24
CA LYS A 115 4.07 -14.35 -7.49
C LYS A 115 3.43 -15.00 -8.70
N SER A 116 3.30 -16.33 -8.72
CA SER A 116 2.69 -17.08 -9.82
C SER A 116 2.06 -18.38 -9.32
N GLY A 117 1.12 -18.89 -10.12
CA GLY A 117 0.37 -20.12 -9.82
C GLY A 117 -0.88 -19.88 -8.97
N GLU A 118 -1.64 -20.95 -8.81
CA GLU A 118 -2.87 -20.96 -8.03
C GLU A 118 -3.04 -22.34 -7.36
N VAL A 119 -3.20 -22.35 -6.04
CA VAL A 119 -3.37 -23.59 -5.26
C VAL A 119 -4.37 -23.41 -4.13
N ARG A 120 -5.04 -24.50 -3.79
CA ARG A 120 -5.78 -24.61 -2.52
C ARG A 120 -4.79 -24.96 -1.42
N ALA A 121 -4.91 -24.31 -0.27
CA ALA A 121 -4.05 -24.52 0.87
C ALA A 121 -4.88 -24.64 2.16
N THR A 122 -4.42 -25.44 3.11
CA THR A 122 -5.07 -25.57 4.42
C THR A 122 -4.31 -24.75 5.45
N VAL A 123 -5.02 -23.92 6.22
CA VAL A 123 -4.42 -23.13 7.29
C VAL A 123 -3.83 -24.07 8.35
N HIS A 124 -2.56 -23.90 8.67
CA HIS A 124 -1.84 -24.70 9.67
C HIS A 124 -1.68 -23.93 10.98
N SER A 125 -1.28 -22.66 10.93
CA SER A 125 -1.06 -21.82 12.12
C SER A 125 -1.45 -20.37 11.86
N THR A 126 -1.97 -19.70 12.89
CA THR A 126 -2.48 -18.33 12.82
C THR A 126 -1.91 -17.46 13.94
N GLY A 127 -1.97 -16.13 13.76
CA GLY A 127 -1.57 -15.15 14.78
C GLY A 127 -0.11 -15.25 15.21
N THR A 128 0.14 -15.24 16.52
CA THR A 128 1.50 -15.30 17.12
C THR A 128 2.20 -16.64 16.89
N ASN A 129 1.46 -17.69 16.49
CA ASN A 129 2.02 -19.01 16.22
C ASN A 129 2.59 -19.15 14.81
N THR A 130 2.35 -18.18 13.93
CA THR A 130 2.98 -18.19 12.60
C THR A 130 4.47 -17.89 12.69
N TYR A 131 5.22 -18.28 11.66
CA TYR A 131 6.63 -17.94 11.54
C TYR A 131 6.87 -16.43 11.64
N PHE A 132 6.03 -15.62 10.96
CA PHE A 132 6.04 -14.16 11.07
C PHE A 132 5.69 -13.68 12.48
N GLY A 133 4.63 -14.21 13.09
CA GLY A 133 4.18 -13.80 14.42
C GLY A 133 5.26 -14.02 15.49
N ARG A 134 5.98 -15.14 15.42
CA ARG A 134 7.09 -15.45 16.34
C ARG A 134 8.28 -14.52 16.14
N THR A 135 8.62 -14.18 14.90
CA THR A 135 9.75 -13.29 14.58
C THR A 135 9.43 -11.82 14.85
N ALA A 136 8.21 -11.36 14.57
CA ALA A 136 7.75 -10.02 14.88
C ALA A 136 7.77 -9.72 16.39
N LEU A 137 7.41 -10.69 17.25
CA LEU A 137 7.55 -10.58 18.71
C LEU A 137 9.00 -10.36 19.16
N MET A 138 9.98 -10.83 18.38
CA MET A 138 11.41 -10.62 18.68
C MET A 138 11.91 -9.24 18.19
N ILE A 139 11.32 -8.68 17.13
CA ILE A 139 11.75 -7.44 16.46
C ILE A 139 11.07 -6.17 17.01
N GLN A 140 9.97 -6.28 17.77
CA GLN A 140 9.26 -5.14 18.39
C GLN A 140 10.11 -4.24 19.32
N THR A 141 11.41 -4.51 19.46
CA THR A 141 12.38 -3.68 20.17
C THR A 141 12.98 -2.56 19.32
N VAL A 142 12.69 -2.45 18.01
CA VAL A 142 13.29 -1.45 17.13
C VAL A 142 12.25 -0.49 16.54
N GLU A 143 12.44 0.80 16.86
CA GLU A 143 11.89 2.01 16.22
C GLU A 143 10.45 2.46 16.51
N SER A 144 10.27 2.99 17.72
CA SER A 144 9.44 4.20 17.93
C SER A 144 10.32 5.43 17.72
N SER A 145 10.66 5.76 16.47
CA SER A 145 11.21 7.10 16.19
C SER A 145 10.10 8.12 16.43
N GLY A 146 10.10 8.76 17.61
CA GLY A 146 9.18 9.83 17.97
C GLY A 146 9.10 10.90 16.87
N GLY A 147 7.90 11.50 16.71
CA GLY A 147 7.61 12.46 15.65
C GLY A 147 8.52 13.69 15.67
N SER A 148 8.62 14.42 14.56
CA SER A 148 9.45 15.64 14.51
C SER A 148 8.94 16.71 15.49
N LEU A 149 7.64 16.79 15.73
CA LEU A 149 7.03 17.70 16.69
C LEU A 149 7.40 17.30 18.11
N GLU A 150 7.38 16.02 18.46
CA GLU A 150 7.80 15.53 19.78
C GLU A 150 9.26 15.89 20.07
N ARG A 151 10.15 15.70 19.08
CA ARG A 151 11.57 16.12 19.19
C ARG A 151 11.72 17.63 19.35
N LEU A 152 10.94 18.42 18.61
CA LEU A 152 10.95 19.88 18.70
C LEU A 152 10.43 20.37 20.06
N LEU A 153 9.37 19.74 20.59
CA LEU A 153 8.85 20.03 21.91
C LEU A 153 9.86 19.70 23.01
N LEU A 154 10.56 18.56 22.90
CA LEU A 154 11.66 18.22 23.81
C LEU A 154 12.80 19.24 23.72
N GLN A 155 13.17 19.71 22.53
CA GLN A 155 14.17 20.77 22.37
C GLN A 155 13.74 22.07 23.04
N ILE A 156 12.49 22.52 22.82
CA ILE A 156 11.96 23.73 23.48
C ILE A 156 11.96 23.57 25.00
N MET A 157 11.53 22.41 25.51
CA MET A 157 11.55 22.11 26.94
C MET A 157 12.96 22.21 27.50
N VAL A 158 13.96 21.58 26.86
CA VAL A 158 15.36 21.63 27.30
C VAL A 158 15.90 23.07 27.30
N ILE A 159 15.58 23.86 26.28
CA ILE A 159 15.97 25.28 26.20
C ILE A 159 15.33 26.08 27.34
N LEU A 160 14.02 25.93 27.58
CA LEU A 160 13.29 26.69 28.60
C LEU A 160 13.75 26.32 30.02
N VAL A 161 13.96 25.04 30.29
CA VAL A 161 14.56 24.55 31.54
C VAL A 161 15.97 25.07 31.69
N GLY A 162 16.79 25.05 30.64
CA GLY A 162 18.15 25.60 30.63
C GLY A 162 18.17 27.09 31.01
N ILE A 163 17.34 27.91 30.36
CA ILE A 163 17.19 29.34 30.68
C ILE A 163 16.80 29.52 32.15
N SER A 164 15.87 28.69 32.65
CA SER A 164 15.36 28.77 34.01
C SER A 164 16.42 28.42 35.05
N VAL A 165 17.22 27.38 34.79
CA VAL A 165 18.37 27.02 35.63
C VAL A 165 19.41 28.15 35.65
N VAL A 166 19.70 28.76 34.50
CA VAL A 166 20.61 29.91 34.41
C VAL A 166 20.08 31.09 35.23
N LEU A 167 18.81 31.47 35.07
CA LEU A 167 18.19 32.55 35.84
C LEU A 167 18.19 32.26 37.35
N CYS A 168 17.84 31.05 37.76
CA CYS A 168 17.91 30.60 39.15
C CYS A 168 19.34 30.70 39.70
N SER A 169 20.34 30.31 38.92
CA SER A 169 21.75 30.38 39.32
C SER A 169 22.25 31.82 39.49
N ILE A 170 21.84 32.74 38.61
CA ILE A 170 22.16 34.17 38.70
C ILE A 170 21.49 34.79 39.93
N ALA A 171 20.20 34.51 40.14
CA ALA A 171 19.47 34.99 41.30
C ALA A 171 20.10 34.50 42.61
N LEU A 172 20.48 33.22 42.66
CA LEU A 172 21.16 32.64 43.82
C LEU A 172 22.54 33.28 44.05
N ALA A 173 23.32 33.49 42.99
CA ALA A 173 24.63 34.14 43.08
C ALA A 173 24.51 35.59 43.58
N TYR A 174 23.57 36.37 43.08
CA TYR A 174 23.29 37.74 43.54
C TYR A 174 22.86 37.78 45.02
N LEU A 175 22.04 36.83 45.45
CA LEU A 175 21.56 36.77 46.83
C LEU A 175 22.64 36.30 47.82
N ILE A 176 23.57 35.44 47.38
CA ILE A 176 24.75 35.06 48.17
C ILE A 176 25.75 36.22 48.26
N ASP A 177 25.94 36.98 47.19
CA ASP A 177 26.86 38.12 47.20
C ASP A 177 26.32 39.28 48.05
N SER A 178 25.02 39.57 47.95
CA SER A 178 24.38 40.61 48.78
C SER A 178 24.30 40.25 50.27
N SER A 179 24.14 38.96 50.61
CA SER A 179 24.22 38.53 52.02
C SER A 179 25.63 38.67 52.58
N ARG A 180 26.67 38.30 51.82
CA ARG A 180 28.09 38.49 52.19
C ARG A 180 28.47 39.97 52.32
N ALA A 181 27.93 40.84 51.46
CA ALA A 181 28.16 42.29 51.53
C ALA A 181 27.55 42.89 52.82
N ASN A 182 26.32 42.50 53.15
CA ASN A 182 25.63 42.94 54.37
C ASN A 182 26.29 42.37 55.65
N GLU A 183 26.83 41.15 55.60
CA GLU A 183 27.55 40.53 56.71
C GLU A 183 28.89 41.24 56.99
N ARG A 184 29.66 41.59 55.94
CA ARG A 184 30.90 42.38 56.07
C ARG A 184 30.66 43.75 56.69
N GLN A 185 29.56 44.43 56.32
CA GLN A 185 29.23 45.75 56.83
C GLN A 185 28.74 45.70 58.30
N ARG A 186 28.06 44.62 58.70
CA ARG A 186 27.61 44.41 60.10
C ARG A 186 28.74 43.98 61.04
N LEU A 187 29.70 43.17 60.58
CA LEU A 187 30.89 42.81 61.37
C LEU A 187 31.78 44.01 61.69
N ALA A 188 31.81 45.03 60.83
CA ALA A 188 32.58 46.26 61.06
C ALA A 188 31.99 47.18 62.15
N LEU A 189 30.71 47.01 62.50
CA LEU A 189 30.00 47.87 63.46
C LEU A 189 29.79 47.23 64.84
N VAL A 190 29.78 45.89 64.96
CA VAL A 190 29.58 45.19 66.25
C VAL A 190 30.43 43.89 66.31
N PRO A 191 31.51 43.84 67.12
CA PRO A 191 32.43 42.67 67.17
C PRO A 191 31.87 41.40 67.82
N ALA A 192 30.69 41.46 68.44
CA ALA A 192 30.07 40.36 69.18
C ALA A 192 28.92 39.68 68.42
N TYR A 193 28.83 39.87 67.09
CA TYR A 193 27.78 39.28 66.27
C TYR A 193 28.09 37.82 65.92
N THR A 194 27.34 36.88 66.50
CA THR A 194 27.38 35.47 66.10
C THR A 194 26.62 35.26 64.78
N PRO A 195 27.21 34.58 63.78
CA PRO A 195 26.57 34.38 62.48
C PRO A 195 25.38 33.42 62.64
N LYS A 196 24.16 33.97 62.62
CA LYS A 196 22.97 33.14 62.43
C LYS A 196 22.85 32.89 60.94
N ALA A 197 23.18 31.67 60.52
CA ALA A 197 23.06 31.23 59.14
C ALA A 197 21.68 31.64 58.58
N ASP A 198 21.71 32.40 57.48
CA ASP A 198 20.58 32.93 56.70
C ASP A 198 19.77 31.82 56.01
N SER A 199 19.34 30.81 56.77
CA SER A 199 18.49 29.71 56.31
C SER A 199 17.15 30.21 55.76
N ALA A 200 16.71 31.41 56.16
CA ALA A 200 15.52 32.06 55.62
C ALA A 200 15.73 32.51 54.17
N ILE A 201 16.86 33.17 53.86
CA ILE A 201 17.18 33.64 52.51
C ILE A 201 17.36 32.45 51.57
N VAL A 202 18.05 31.41 52.01
CA VAL A 202 18.22 30.17 51.22
C VAL A 202 16.89 29.47 50.96
N LYS A 203 15.98 29.43 51.96
CA LYS A 203 14.63 28.87 51.78
C LYS A 203 13.78 29.68 50.81
N GLU A 204 13.90 31.00 50.82
CA GLU A 204 13.19 31.90 49.92
C GLU A 204 13.70 31.78 48.48
N CYS A 205 15.03 31.69 48.30
CA CYS A 205 15.68 31.39 47.01
C CYS A 205 15.24 30.02 46.47
N LEU A 206 15.26 28.99 47.32
CA LEU A 206 14.86 27.65 46.94
C LEU A 206 13.37 27.60 46.54
N SER A 207 12.52 28.31 47.28
CA SER A 207 11.10 28.43 46.96
C SER A 207 10.87 29.13 45.62
N PHE A 208 11.59 30.23 45.36
CA PHE A 208 11.56 30.94 44.08
C PHE A 208 12.05 30.06 42.93
N ALA A 209 13.16 29.34 43.11
CA ALA A 209 13.72 28.44 42.11
C ALA A 209 12.77 27.28 41.77
N VAL A 210 12.11 26.68 42.77
CA VAL A 210 11.11 25.63 42.55
C VAL A 210 9.90 26.16 41.80
N VAL A 211 9.41 27.36 42.13
CA VAL A 211 8.28 27.98 41.42
C VAL A 211 8.66 28.26 39.96
N LEU A 212 9.85 28.81 39.71
CA LEU A 212 10.34 29.10 38.37
C LEU A 212 10.52 27.82 37.56
N LEU A 213 11.15 26.79 38.13
CA LEU A 213 11.34 25.49 37.46
C LEU A 213 10.01 24.82 37.12
N VAL A 214 9.03 24.83 38.03
CA VAL A 214 7.70 24.26 37.75
C VAL A 214 6.96 25.06 36.68
N ALA A 215 7.06 26.38 36.68
CA ALA A 215 6.47 27.23 35.64
C ALA A 215 7.11 27.03 34.26
N SER A 216 8.37 26.60 34.22
CA SER A 216 9.15 26.44 33.00
C SER A 216 9.06 25.06 32.35
N VAL A 217 8.40 24.08 32.98
CA VAL A 217 8.11 22.80 32.34
C VAL A 217 6.75 22.90 31.64
N PRO A 218 6.69 22.92 30.30
CA PRO A 218 5.46 23.14 29.57
C PRO A 218 4.65 21.84 29.42
N VAL A 219 4.24 21.24 30.55
CA VAL A 219 3.51 19.95 30.60
C VAL A 219 2.25 19.97 29.73
N ALA A 220 1.57 21.12 29.64
CA ALA A 220 0.35 21.27 28.86
C ALA A 220 0.57 21.09 27.35
N ILE A 221 1.76 21.41 26.82
CA ILE A 221 1.98 21.42 25.37
C ILE A 221 1.91 19.99 24.79
N GLU A 222 2.48 19.01 25.48
CA GLU A 222 2.44 17.61 25.05
C GLU A 222 1.00 17.07 24.98
N ILE A 223 0.20 17.41 26.00
CA ILE A 223 -1.22 17.03 26.09
C ILE A 223 -2.01 17.70 24.96
N VAL A 224 -1.92 19.02 24.82
CA VAL A 224 -2.64 19.79 23.79
C VAL A 224 -2.31 19.27 22.40
N THR A 225 -1.04 18.97 22.15
CA THR A 225 -0.58 18.43 20.87
C THR A 225 -1.21 17.07 20.59
N THR A 226 -1.13 16.15 21.55
CA THR A 226 -1.67 14.78 21.42
C THR A 226 -3.18 14.80 21.21
N THR A 227 -3.92 15.58 22.00
CA THR A 227 -5.38 15.73 21.86
C THR A 227 -5.76 16.37 20.52
N THR A 228 -4.99 17.36 20.04
CA THR A 228 -5.23 17.99 18.74
C THR A 228 -5.02 17.00 17.60
N LEU A 229 -3.90 16.25 17.60
CA LEU A 229 -3.62 15.23 16.59
C LEU A 229 -4.66 14.09 16.63
N ALA A 230 -5.08 13.65 17.82
CA ALA A 230 -6.11 12.63 17.99
C ALA A 230 -7.48 13.10 17.47
N THR A 231 -7.84 14.35 17.73
CA THR A 231 -9.08 14.95 17.21
C THR A 231 -9.00 15.11 15.69
N GLY A 232 -7.87 15.57 15.16
CA GLY A 232 -7.62 15.64 13.72
C GLY A 232 -7.74 14.29 13.03
N SER A 233 -7.16 13.24 13.62
CA SER A 233 -7.29 11.84 13.15
C SER A 233 -8.76 11.41 13.05
N ARG A 234 -9.58 11.73 14.05
CA ARG A 234 -11.03 11.44 14.02
C ARG A 234 -11.76 12.20 12.91
N ILE A 235 -11.42 13.46 12.67
CA ILE A 235 -12.02 14.25 11.58
C ILE A 235 -11.64 13.66 10.22
N LEU A 236 -10.37 13.29 10.03
CA LEU A 236 -9.89 12.63 8.81
C LEU A 236 -10.61 11.29 8.59
N SER A 237 -10.77 10.50 9.65
CA SER A 237 -11.50 9.23 9.60
C SER A 237 -12.96 9.40 9.17
N ARG A 238 -13.65 10.45 9.62
CA ARG A 238 -15.01 10.77 9.17
C ARG A 238 -15.08 11.09 7.67
N HIS A 239 -13.98 11.55 7.08
CA HIS A 239 -13.84 11.78 5.63
C HIS A 239 -13.27 10.54 4.91
N GLY A 240 -13.17 9.38 5.56
CA GLY A 240 -12.67 8.14 4.98
C GLY A 240 -11.14 8.00 4.96
N ALA A 241 -10.39 8.95 5.54
CA ALA A 241 -8.93 8.88 5.65
C ALA A 241 -8.50 8.34 7.02
N ILE A 242 -8.07 7.07 7.07
CA ILE A 242 -7.69 6.41 8.32
C ILE A 242 -6.21 6.68 8.63
N VAL A 243 -5.94 7.30 9.78
CA VAL A 243 -4.59 7.59 10.27
C VAL A 243 -4.14 6.50 11.24
N THR A 244 -3.16 5.69 10.85
CA THR A 244 -2.62 4.60 11.68
C THR A 244 -1.63 5.09 12.74
N ARG A 245 -0.99 6.24 12.52
CA ARG A 245 0.00 6.87 13.40
C ARG A 245 -0.25 8.37 13.50
N LEU A 246 -0.42 8.92 14.70
CA LEU A 246 -0.70 10.36 14.88
C LEU A 246 0.40 11.25 14.28
N ALA A 247 1.66 10.83 14.35
CA ALA A 247 2.79 11.53 13.73
C ALA A 247 2.67 11.65 12.19
N ALA A 248 1.85 10.82 11.54
CA ALA A 248 1.63 10.91 10.09
C ALA A 248 0.87 12.19 9.70
N ILE A 249 0.03 12.74 10.59
CA ILE A 249 -0.67 14.02 10.33
C ILE A 249 0.34 15.15 10.20
N GLU A 250 1.36 15.17 11.07
CA GLU A 250 2.44 16.13 11.00
C GLU A 250 3.26 15.97 9.71
N ALA A 251 3.65 14.73 9.39
CA ALA A 251 4.41 14.44 8.18
C ALA A 251 3.63 14.85 6.91
N MET A 252 2.32 14.62 6.89
CA MET A 252 1.43 15.02 5.80
C MET A 252 1.29 16.54 5.68
N ALA A 253 1.20 17.25 6.80
CA ALA A 253 1.12 18.72 6.81
C ALA A 253 2.39 19.38 6.26
N GLY A 254 3.55 18.74 6.43
CA GLY A 254 4.83 19.20 5.90
C GLY A 254 5.22 18.59 4.56
N MET A 255 4.32 17.89 3.86
CA MET A 255 4.63 17.20 2.61
C MET A 255 4.83 18.19 1.47
N ASP A 256 5.94 18.05 0.72
CA ASP A 256 6.24 18.89 -0.45
C ASP A 256 5.98 18.14 -1.76
N MET A 257 6.05 16.80 -1.71
CA MET A 257 5.98 15.97 -2.91
C MET A 257 5.16 14.71 -2.65
N LEU A 258 4.22 14.42 -3.54
CA LEU A 258 3.38 13.23 -3.51
C LEU A 258 3.73 12.32 -4.69
N CYS A 259 4.38 11.20 -4.39
CA CYS A 259 4.63 10.13 -5.35
C CYS A 259 3.42 9.19 -5.37
N SER A 260 2.56 9.30 -6.37
CA SER A 260 1.31 8.53 -6.41
C SER A 260 1.39 7.37 -7.39
N ASP A 261 1.04 6.16 -6.96
CA ASP A 261 0.82 5.06 -7.90
C ASP A 261 -0.39 5.36 -8.79
N LYS A 262 -0.28 5.04 -10.07
CA LYS A 262 -1.37 5.23 -11.02
C LYS A 262 -2.55 4.32 -10.69
N THR A 263 -2.30 3.01 -10.65
CA THR A 263 -3.36 2.01 -10.51
C THR A 263 -3.87 2.02 -9.08
N GLY A 264 -5.18 2.09 -8.86
CA GLY A 264 -5.74 2.10 -7.50
C GLY A 264 -5.81 3.47 -6.86
N THR A 265 -4.84 4.37 -7.12
CA THR A 265 -4.87 5.74 -6.58
C THR A 265 -5.40 6.76 -7.58
N LEU A 266 -4.67 7.02 -8.67
CA LEU A 266 -5.06 8.03 -9.67
C LEU A 266 -6.21 7.56 -10.56
N THR A 267 -6.38 6.25 -10.68
CA THR A 267 -7.44 5.60 -11.42
C THR A 267 -8.38 4.85 -10.49
N LEU A 268 -9.54 4.46 -11.02
CA LEU A 268 -10.54 3.72 -10.24
C LEU A 268 -10.14 2.27 -9.95
N ASN A 269 -9.09 1.75 -10.59
CA ASN A 269 -8.74 0.32 -10.59
C ASN A 269 -9.96 -0.56 -10.95
N LYS A 270 -10.82 0.01 -11.80
CA LYS A 270 -12.02 -0.60 -12.34
C LYS A 270 -11.83 -0.57 -13.84
N MET A 271 -11.27 -1.66 -14.35
CA MET A 271 -11.10 -1.84 -15.79
C MET A 271 -12.47 -1.74 -16.46
N VAL A 272 -12.59 -0.94 -17.53
CA VAL A 272 -13.83 -0.79 -18.30
C VAL A 272 -13.58 -1.27 -19.72
N ILE A 273 -14.37 -2.23 -20.19
CA ILE A 273 -14.32 -2.70 -21.57
C ILE A 273 -14.78 -1.58 -22.51
N GLN A 274 -14.00 -1.28 -23.54
CA GLN A 274 -14.36 -0.26 -24.54
C GLN A 274 -15.19 -0.88 -25.67
N ASP A 275 -15.85 -0.04 -26.46
CA ASP A 275 -16.67 -0.48 -27.61
C ASP A 275 -15.85 -0.94 -28.81
N ASP A 276 -14.64 -0.40 -28.93
CA ASP A 276 -13.70 -0.72 -30.00
C ASP A 276 -13.09 -2.13 -29.78
N CYS A 277 -13.54 -3.13 -30.53
CA CYS A 277 -13.00 -4.49 -30.47
C CYS A 277 -12.50 -4.91 -31.86
N PRO A 278 -11.22 -4.72 -32.18
CA PRO A 278 -10.63 -5.17 -33.44
C PRO A 278 -10.72 -6.69 -33.57
N THR A 279 -11.32 -7.17 -34.66
CA THR A 279 -11.44 -8.61 -34.98
C THR A 279 -10.55 -8.98 -36.16
N PHE A 280 -10.04 -10.22 -36.14
CA PHE A 280 -9.08 -10.73 -37.14
C PHE A 280 -9.54 -12.05 -37.78
N SER A 281 -10.74 -12.51 -37.42
CA SER A 281 -11.43 -13.65 -38.04
C SER A 281 -12.74 -13.16 -38.67
N PRO A 282 -13.14 -13.70 -39.85
CA PRO A 282 -14.45 -13.43 -40.40
C PRO A 282 -15.56 -13.84 -39.41
N ASP A 283 -16.67 -13.10 -39.41
CA ASP A 283 -17.89 -13.35 -38.63
C ASP A 283 -17.79 -13.20 -37.10
N GLU A 284 -16.65 -12.77 -36.55
CA GLU A 284 -16.51 -12.51 -35.12
C GLU A 284 -17.03 -11.12 -34.71
N THR A 285 -17.83 -11.09 -33.64
CA THR A 285 -18.34 -9.86 -33.01
C THR A 285 -17.70 -9.65 -31.64
N LYS A 286 -17.81 -8.43 -31.08
CA LYS A 286 -17.35 -8.12 -29.72
C LYS A 286 -17.91 -9.11 -28.68
N ASP A 287 -19.20 -9.44 -28.78
CA ASP A 287 -19.86 -10.35 -27.85
C ASP A 287 -19.33 -11.79 -27.97
N SER A 288 -19.04 -12.24 -29.20
CA SER A 288 -18.42 -13.55 -29.43
C SER A 288 -17.02 -13.61 -28.82
N VAL A 289 -16.17 -12.62 -29.10
CA VAL A 289 -14.80 -12.54 -28.55
C VAL A 289 -14.83 -12.45 -27.02
N MET A 290 -15.77 -11.70 -26.45
CA MET A 290 -15.95 -11.59 -25.00
C MET A 290 -16.41 -12.91 -24.37
N PHE A 291 -17.34 -13.62 -25.01
CA PHE A 291 -17.77 -14.96 -24.56
C PHE A 291 -16.62 -15.98 -24.59
N GLN A 292 -15.81 -15.97 -25.66
CA GLN A 292 -14.62 -16.82 -25.76
C GLN A 292 -13.60 -16.47 -24.67
N ALA A 293 -13.38 -15.18 -24.38
CA ALA A 293 -12.53 -14.75 -23.27
C ALA A 293 -13.05 -15.21 -21.89
N ALA A 294 -14.37 -15.32 -21.72
CA ALA A 294 -15.01 -15.81 -20.50
C ALA A 294 -14.79 -17.31 -20.30
N LEU A 295 -14.85 -18.11 -21.38
CA LEU A 295 -14.51 -19.54 -21.36
C LEU A 295 -13.02 -19.79 -21.02
N ALA A 296 -12.15 -18.82 -21.29
CA ALA A 296 -10.74 -18.84 -20.88
C ALA A 296 -10.50 -18.32 -19.45
N ALA A 297 -11.55 -18.19 -18.63
CA ALA A 297 -11.49 -17.92 -17.19
C ALA A 297 -12.07 -19.10 -16.38
N LYS A 298 -11.85 -19.11 -15.07
CA LYS A 298 -12.60 -19.98 -14.14
C LYS A 298 -13.86 -19.26 -13.68
N TRP A 299 -15.04 -19.71 -14.10
CA TRP A 299 -16.31 -19.08 -13.74
C TRP A 299 -17.02 -19.73 -12.54
N LYS A 300 -16.57 -20.91 -12.09
CA LYS A 300 -17.09 -21.61 -10.91
C LYS A 300 -16.37 -21.23 -9.61
N GLU A 301 -15.23 -20.55 -9.75
CA GLU A 301 -14.42 -20.03 -8.64
C GLU A 301 -14.46 -18.49 -8.71
N PRO A 302 -14.27 -17.78 -7.58
CA PRO A 302 -14.27 -16.33 -7.58
C PRO A 302 -13.13 -15.79 -8.46
N PRO A 303 -13.42 -14.84 -9.38
CA PRO A 303 -12.40 -14.27 -10.26
C PRO A 303 -11.36 -13.45 -9.46
N ARG A 304 -10.10 -13.50 -9.89
CA ARG A 304 -8.98 -12.94 -9.12
C ARG A 304 -8.24 -11.80 -9.81
N ASP A 305 -8.30 -11.75 -11.13
CA ASP A 305 -7.86 -10.58 -11.90
C ASP A 305 -9.06 -9.66 -12.15
N ALA A 306 -8.82 -8.36 -12.14
CA ALA A 306 -9.77 -7.35 -12.62
C ALA A 306 -10.22 -7.64 -14.06
N LEU A 307 -9.34 -8.14 -14.93
CA LEU A 307 -9.69 -8.52 -16.31
C LEU A 307 -10.67 -9.70 -16.37
N ASP A 308 -10.41 -10.76 -15.61
CA ASP A 308 -11.32 -11.92 -15.54
C ASP A 308 -12.65 -11.53 -14.90
N THR A 309 -12.58 -10.74 -13.84
CA THR A 309 -13.76 -10.18 -13.17
C THR A 309 -14.59 -9.39 -14.17
N MET A 310 -13.98 -8.59 -15.05
CA MET A 310 -14.71 -7.80 -16.04
C MET A 310 -15.27 -8.65 -17.16
N VAL A 311 -14.49 -9.57 -17.72
CA VAL A 311 -15.00 -10.46 -18.79
C VAL A 311 -16.15 -11.31 -18.27
N LEU A 312 -16.06 -11.80 -17.03
CA LEU A 312 -17.15 -12.53 -16.38
C LEU A 312 -18.29 -11.60 -15.95
N LYS A 313 -18.07 -10.38 -15.45
CA LYS A 313 -19.17 -9.49 -15.00
C LYS A 313 -19.88 -8.73 -16.12
N THR A 314 -19.18 -8.44 -17.21
CA THR A 314 -19.76 -7.81 -18.41
C THR A 314 -20.36 -8.87 -19.32
N GLY A 315 -19.77 -10.06 -19.38
CA GLY A 315 -20.35 -11.23 -20.05
C GLY A 315 -21.53 -11.81 -19.28
N LEU A 316 -21.43 -11.92 -17.96
CA LEU A 316 -22.50 -12.33 -17.04
C LEU A 316 -22.83 -11.16 -16.12
N LYS A 317 -24.05 -10.61 -16.14
CA LYS A 317 -24.49 -9.71 -15.06
C LYS A 317 -24.68 -10.52 -13.75
N LEU A 318 -23.60 -10.96 -13.11
CA LEU A 318 -23.63 -11.67 -11.83
C LEU A 318 -24.12 -10.73 -10.71
N PRO A 319 -25.01 -11.18 -9.81
CA PRO A 319 -25.45 -10.36 -8.68
C PRO A 319 -24.29 -10.08 -7.72
N GLN A 320 -24.18 -8.84 -7.24
CA GLN A 320 -23.34 -8.54 -6.09
C GLN A 320 -24.00 -9.06 -4.80
N ALA A 321 -23.19 -9.34 -3.78
CA ALA A 321 -23.69 -9.55 -2.42
C ALA A 321 -24.25 -8.25 -1.78
N ASP A 322 -24.05 -7.09 -2.42
CA ASP A 322 -24.38 -5.77 -1.88
C ASP A 322 -25.31 -4.92 -2.80
N ASP A 323 -25.77 -5.45 -3.95
CA ASP A 323 -26.75 -4.74 -4.81
C ASP A 323 -28.16 -5.32 -4.59
N GLU A 324 -29.06 -4.53 -4.01
CA GLU A 324 -30.51 -4.81 -3.89
C GLU A 324 -31.28 -4.76 -5.23
N ASP A 325 -30.62 -4.95 -6.38
CA ASP A 325 -31.29 -4.82 -7.69
C ASP A 325 -31.54 -6.18 -8.38
N PRO A 326 -32.80 -6.63 -8.51
CA PRO A 326 -33.16 -7.91 -9.10
C PRO A 326 -33.36 -7.77 -10.62
N ASN A 327 -32.28 -7.69 -11.40
CA ASN A 327 -32.40 -7.62 -12.86
C ASN A 327 -32.14 -9.00 -13.53
N PRO A 328 -33.10 -9.61 -14.24
CA PRO A 328 -33.11 -11.03 -14.63
C PRO A 328 -32.20 -11.44 -15.82
N GLU A 329 -31.47 -10.52 -16.45
CA GLU A 329 -30.68 -10.84 -17.66
C GLU A 329 -29.32 -11.50 -17.40
N GLY A 330 -28.82 -11.47 -16.16
CA GLY A 330 -27.48 -11.98 -15.83
C GLY A 330 -27.32 -13.50 -15.82
N HIS A 331 -28.42 -14.23 -15.66
CA HIS A 331 -28.41 -15.68 -15.54
C HIS A 331 -28.12 -16.37 -16.89
N ALA A 332 -28.54 -15.76 -18.01
CA ALA A 332 -28.44 -16.35 -19.34
C ALA A 332 -27.01 -16.68 -19.79
N THR A 333 -26.00 -15.89 -19.41
CA THR A 333 -24.60 -16.16 -19.79
C THR A 333 -23.93 -17.17 -18.86
N LEU A 334 -24.26 -17.21 -17.55
CA LEU A 334 -23.78 -18.27 -16.65
C LEU A 334 -24.32 -19.63 -17.11
N ASP A 335 -25.60 -19.67 -17.46
CA ASP A 335 -26.26 -20.88 -17.97
C ASP A 335 -25.60 -21.35 -19.25
N ARG A 336 -25.28 -20.43 -20.18
CA ARG A 336 -24.52 -20.73 -21.40
C ARG A 336 -23.07 -21.15 -21.15
N LEU A 337 -22.41 -20.70 -20.08
CA LEU A 337 -21.06 -21.18 -19.74
C LEU A 337 -21.12 -22.56 -19.09
N ASN A 338 -22.17 -22.84 -18.31
CA ASN A 338 -22.39 -24.12 -17.66
C ASN A 338 -22.72 -25.26 -18.63
N THR A 339 -23.12 -24.97 -19.87
CA THR A 339 -23.22 -26.00 -20.90
C THR A 339 -21.86 -26.53 -21.32
N PHE A 340 -20.79 -25.73 -21.18
CA PHE A 340 -19.43 -26.14 -21.47
C PHE A 340 -18.79 -26.81 -20.27
N LYS A 341 -17.97 -27.81 -20.55
CA LYS A 341 -17.21 -28.54 -19.53
C LYS A 341 -15.73 -28.20 -19.66
N GLN A 342 -15.21 -27.48 -18.66
CA GLN A 342 -13.79 -27.17 -18.57
C GLN A 342 -13.03 -28.44 -18.13
N LEU A 343 -12.18 -28.96 -19.01
CA LEU A 343 -11.37 -30.16 -18.78
C LEU A 343 -10.07 -29.81 -18.06
N GLU A 344 -9.41 -28.73 -18.49
CA GLU A 344 -8.14 -28.29 -17.96
C GLU A 344 -8.06 -26.76 -18.02
N PHE A 345 -7.42 -26.15 -17.03
CA PHE A 345 -7.20 -24.72 -16.97
C PHE A 345 -5.77 -24.42 -16.55
N THR A 346 -5.08 -23.62 -17.35
CA THR A 346 -3.76 -23.07 -17.04
C THR A 346 -3.92 -21.60 -16.63
N PRO A 347 -3.64 -21.24 -15.37
CA PRO A 347 -3.74 -19.87 -14.87
C PRO A 347 -2.70 -18.96 -15.51
N PHE A 348 -2.84 -17.65 -15.28
CA PHE A 348 -1.92 -16.65 -15.82
C PHE A 348 -0.53 -16.83 -15.23
N ASP A 349 0.48 -16.94 -16.10
CA ASP A 349 1.88 -16.93 -15.72
C ASP A 349 2.56 -15.67 -16.30
N PRO A 350 3.20 -14.82 -15.48
CA PRO A 350 3.95 -13.65 -15.96
C PRO A 350 5.02 -13.95 -17.03
N ARG A 351 5.56 -15.17 -17.09
CA ARG A 351 6.55 -15.58 -18.10
C ARG A 351 5.91 -15.83 -19.45
N THR A 352 4.75 -16.50 -19.46
CA THR A 352 4.01 -16.83 -20.68
C THR A 352 3.03 -15.74 -21.10
N LYS A 353 2.63 -14.86 -20.17
CA LYS A 353 1.69 -13.74 -20.32
C LYS A 353 0.35 -14.12 -20.97
N ARG A 354 -0.14 -15.33 -20.69
CA ARG A 354 -1.43 -15.84 -21.19
C ARG A 354 -2.10 -16.80 -20.20
N THR A 355 -3.41 -16.94 -20.31
CA THR A 355 -4.19 -18.05 -19.72
C THR A 355 -4.67 -18.98 -20.83
N GLU A 356 -4.90 -20.25 -20.50
CA GLU A 356 -5.40 -21.25 -21.45
C GLU A 356 -6.46 -22.12 -20.78
N GLY A 357 -7.61 -22.29 -21.44
CA GLY A 357 -8.65 -23.23 -21.04
C GLY A 357 -8.85 -24.29 -22.12
N ARG A 358 -8.87 -25.56 -21.73
CA ARG A 358 -9.26 -26.68 -22.59
C ARG A 358 -10.70 -27.08 -22.23
N LEU A 359 -11.60 -26.99 -23.19
CA LEU A 359 -13.03 -27.12 -22.97
C LEU A 359 -13.66 -28.14 -23.91
N GLU A 360 -14.74 -28.73 -23.46
CA GLU A 360 -15.64 -29.60 -24.21
C GLU A 360 -16.97 -28.86 -24.42
N ASP A 361 -17.36 -28.67 -25.68
CA ASP A 361 -18.64 -28.10 -26.11
C ASP A 361 -19.79 -29.06 -25.76
N PRO A 362 -21.05 -28.60 -25.54
CA PRO A 362 -22.23 -29.46 -25.49
C PRO A 362 -22.35 -30.50 -26.63
N ASP A 363 -21.79 -30.23 -27.82
CA ASP A 363 -21.73 -31.18 -28.94
C ASP A 363 -20.61 -32.25 -28.80
N GLY A 364 -19.86 -32.25 -27.69
CA GLY A 364 -18.76 -33.18 -27.40
C GLY A 364 -17.45 -32.85 -28.10
N LYS A 365 -17.36 -31.70 -28.79
CA LYS A 365 -16.13 -31.24 -29.44
C LYS A 365 -15.18 -30.62 -28.43
N VAL A 366 -13.90 -30.99 -28.51
CA VAL A 366 -12.85 -30.43 -27.65
C VAL A 366 -12.09 -29.34 -28.38
N PHE A 367 -11.93 -28.20 -27.71
CA PHE A 367 -11.18 -27.06 -28.22
C PHE A 367 -10.40 -26.38 -27.09
N ARG A 368 -9.45 -25.53 -27.47
CA ARG A 368 -8.68 -24.70 -26.53
C ARG A 368 -8.90 -23.23 -26.83
N ILE A 369 -9.03 -22.43 -25.77
CA ILE A 369 -9.07 -20.98 -25.86
C ILE A 369 -7.94 -20.43 -25.02
N THR A 370 -7.27 -19.40 -25.54
CA THR A 370 -6.27 -18.64 -24.82
C THR A 370 -6.57 -17.15 -24.88
N LYS A 371 -6.22 -16.45 -23.82
CA LYS A 371 -6.21 -14.98 -23.79
C LYS A 371 -4.92 -14.48 -23.15
N GLY A 372 -4.42 -13.35 -23.62
CA GLY A 372 -3.14 -12.84 -23.14
C GLY A 372 -2.64 -11.62 -23.90
N ALA A 373 -1.36 -11.32 -23.70
CA ALA A 373 -0.72 -10.19 -24.36
C ALA A 373 -0.75 -10.35 -25.90
N PRO A 374 -1.12 -9.31 -26.68
CA PRO A 374 -1.33 -9.46 -28.13
C PRO A 374 -0.15 -10.04 -28.90
N HIS A 375 1.08 -9.62 -28.59
CA HIS A 375 2.29 -10.13 -29.22
C HIS A 375 2.53 -11.62 -28.96
N VAL A 376 2.20 -12.12 -27.76
CA VAL A 376 2.31 -13.54 -27.41
C VAL A 376 1.27 -14.34 -28.18
N ILE A 377 0.00 -13.91 -28.15
CA ILE A 377 -1.07 -14.61 -28.83
C ILE A 377 -0.85 -14.63 -30.35
N LEU A 378 -0.41 -13.50 -30.93
CA LEU A 378 -0.04 -13.41 -32.34
C LEU A 378 1.05 -14.42 -32.72
N SER A 379 2.04 -14.63 -31.86
CA SER A 379 3.14 -15.58 -32.12
C SER A 379 2.68 -17.05 -32.20
N LEU A 380 1.53 -17.38 -31.60
CA LEU A 380 0.93 -18.71 -31.64
C LEU A 380 0.08 -18.95 -32.89
N CYS A 381 -0.41 -17.88 -33.52
CA CYS A 381 -1.38 -17.97 -34.60
C CYS A 381 -0.76 -18.51 -35.91
N TYR A 382 -1.52 -19.33 -36.64
CA TYR A 382 -1.01 -19.97 -37.87
C TYR A 382 -0.71 -18.97 -38.99
N ASN A 383 -1.49 -17.88 -39.08
CA ASN A 383 -1.38 -16.82 -40.08
C ASN A 383 -0.64 -15.58 -39.56
N LYS A 384 0.22 -15.73 -38.55
CA LYS A 384 0.90 -14.63 -37.85
C LYS A 384 1.48 -13.57 -38.80
N ASP A 385 2.08 -13.96 -39.92
CA ASP A 385 2.80 -13.04 -40.79
C ASP A 385 1.85 -12.20 -41.67
N GLU A 386 0.62 -12.65 -41.89
CA GLU A 386 -0.41 -11.89 -42.61
C GLU A 386 -1.10 -10.86 -41.71
N ILE A 387 -1.39 -11.24 -40.46
CA ILE A 387 -2.12 -10.37 -39.51
C ILE A 387 -1.22 -9.48 -38.65
N ARG A 388 0.10 -9.72 -38.65
CA ARG A 388 1.07 -9.03 -37.78
C ARG A 388 0.94 -7.51 -37.86
N ASP A 389 1.05 -6.95 -39.06
CA ASP A 389 1.07 -5.51 -39.25
C ASP A 389 -0.26 -4.87 -38.81
N ALA A 390 -1.38 -5.53 -39.11
CA ALA A 390 -2.71 -5.06 -38.71
C ALA A 390 -2.88 -5.06 -37.18
N VAL A 391 -2.45 -6.15 -36.51
CA VAL A 391 -2.51 -6.28 -35.04
C VAL A 391 -1.57 -5.27 -34.37
N GLU A 392 -0.32 -5.18 -34.80
CA GLU A 392 0.68 -4.29 -34.20
C GLU A 392 0.29 -2.82 -34.36
N ASN A 393 -0.17 -2.40 -35.54
CA ASN A 393 -0.63 -1.03 -35.77
C ASN A 393 -1.83 -0.68 -34.88
N LYS A 394 -2.81 -1.58 -34.76
CA LYS A 394 -4.00 -1.34 -33.95
C LYS A 394 -3.67 -1.34 -32.45
N VAL A 395 -2.80 -2.24 -31.99
CA VAL A 395 -2.31 -2.25 -30.59
C VAL A 395 -1.52 -0.96 -30.29
N HIS A 396 -0.73 -0.47 -31.24
CA HIS A 396 -0.02 0.80 -31.09
C HIS A 396 -0.99 1.98 -30.97
N GLU A 397 -1.99 2.07 -31.85
CA GLU A 397 -3.06 3.08 -31.81
C GLU A 397 -3.78 3.08 -30.45
N LEU A 398 -4.21 1.91 -29.98
CA LEU A 398 -4.84 1.75 -28.67
C LEU A 398 -3.93 2.21 -27.53
N GLY A 399 -2.65 1.87 -27.59
CA GLY A 399 -1.65 2.31 -26.61
C GLY A 399 -1.47 3.83 -26.56
N THR A 400 -1.56 4.53 -27.69
CA THR A 400 -1.52 6.02 -27.72
C THR A 400 -2.73 6.67 -27.07
N ARG A 401 -3.87 5.96 -27.04
CA ARG A 401 -5.11 6.38 -26.36
C ARG A 401 -5.15 5.94 -24.88
N GLY A 402 -4.08 5.34 -24.36
CA GLY A 402 -4.02 4.81 -22.99
C GLY A 402 -4.85 3.54 -22.79
N ILE A 403 -5.30 2.89 -23.86
CA ILE A 403 -6.15 1.70 -23.81
C ILE A 403 -5.26 0.45 -23.76
N ARG A 404 -5.52 -0.42 -22.79
CA ARG A 404 -4.91 -1.75 -22.69
C ARG A 404 -5.60 -2.74 -23.62
N SER A 405 -4.83 -3.63 -24.20
CA SER A 405 -5.27 -4.61 -25.19
C SER A 405 -5.05 -6.04 -24.70
N LEU A 406 -6.06 -6.91 -24.81
CA LEU A 406 -6.00 -8.34 -24.51
C LEU A 406 -6.44 -9.12 -25.75
N ALA A 407 -5.55 -9.93 -26.30
CA ALA A 407 -5.90 -10.76 -27.45
C ALA A 407 -6.55 -12.07 -27.01
N VAL A 408 -7.49 -12.55 -27.82
CA VAL A 408 -8.17 -13.84 -27.64
C VAL A 408 -7.95 -14.68 -28.88
N ALA A 409 -7.58 -15.95 -28.68
CA ALA A 409 -7.41 -16.91 -29.75
C ALA A 409 -8.02 -18.27 -29.39
N ARG A 410 -8.46 -18.99 -30.42
CA ARG A 410 -9.06 -20.32 -30.30
C ARG A 410 -8.31 -21.31 -31.18
N MET A 411 -8.19 -22.55 -30.70
CA MET A 411 -7.68 -23.68 -31.44
C MET A 411 -8.63 -24.85 -31.28
N ASP A 412 -9.24 -25.28 -32.38
CA ASP A 412 -10.01 -26.51 -32.42
C ASP A 412 -9.05 -27.71 -32.51
N GLU A 413 -9.24 -28.78 -31.73
CA GLU A 413 -8.32 -29.93 -31.71
C GLU A 413 -8.32 -30.70 -33.04
N GLU A 414 -9.39 -30.59 -33.84
CA GLU A 414 -9.48 -31.16 -35.20
C GLU A 414 -8.46 -30.51 -36.17
N ASP A 415 -8.24 -29.19 -36.05
CA ASP A 415 -7.37 -28.41 -36.94
C ASP A 415 -5.95 -28.22 -36.40
N GLY A 416 -5.78 -28.23 -35.07
CA GLY A 416 -4.49 -28.03 -34.39
C GLY A 416 -3.85 -26.64 -34.63
N LYS A 417 -4.60 -25.66 -35.14
CA LYS A 417 -4.11 -24.32 -35.49
C LYS A 417 -4.78 -23.23 -34.66
N TRP A 418 -3.98 -22.38 -34.02
CA TRP A 418 -4.48 -21.21 -33.29
C TRP A 418 -4.93 -20.11 -34.24
N ARG A 419 -6.16 -19.64 -34.08
CA ARG A 419 -6.75 -18.53 -34.84
C ARG A 419 -6.99 -17.35 -33.91
N MET A 420 -6.49 -16.17 -34.26
CA MET A 420 -6.77 -14.94 -33.52
C MET A 420 -8.21 -14.48 -33.81
N LEU A 421 -9.03 -14.38 -32.76
CA LEU A 421 -10.43 -13.96 -32.92
C LEU A 421 -10.50 -12.43 -32.93
N GLY A 422 -9.93 -11.80 -31.89
CA GLY A 422 -9.95 -10.36 -31.73
C GLY A 422 -9.13 -9.87 -30.54
N VAL A 423 -9.13 -8.56 -30.36
CA VAL A 423 -8.47 -7.85 -29.26
C VAL A 423 -9.52 -7.11 -28.45
N LEU A 424 -9.74 -7.57 -27.23
CA LEU A 424 -10.54 -6.85 -26.25
C LEU A 424 -9.76 -5.65 -25.73
N THR A 425 -10.46 -4.54 -25.58
CA THR A 425 -9.89 -3.25 -25.19
C THR A 425 -10.41 -2.86 -23.82
N PHE A 426 -9.48 -2.42 -22.97
CA PHE A 426 -9.77 -2.05 -21.59
C PHE A 426 -9.16 -0.70 -21.28
N LEU A 427 -9.89 0.14 -20.57
CA LEU A 427 -9.39 1.39 -20.04
C LEU A 427 -9.54 1.36 -18.52
N ASP A 428 -8.52 1.81 -17.81
CA ASP A 428 -8.62 2.12 -16.39
C ASP A 428 -8.85 3.63 -16.27
N PRO A 429 -10.12 4.07 -16.10
CA PRO A 429 -10.43 5.49 -16.13
C PRO A 429 -9.84 6.21 -14.91
N PRO A 430 -9.36 7.46 -15.08
CA PRO A 430 -8.99 8.31 -13.95
C PRO A 430 -10.21 8.55 -13.06
N ARG A 431 -9.99 8.77 -11.77
CA ARG A 431 -11.11 9.15 -10.89
C ARG A 431 -11.63 10.55 -11.28
N PRO A 432 -12.94 10.81 -11.15
CA PRO A 432 -13.52 12.08 -11.58
C PRO A 432 -12.96 13.29 -10.83
N ASP A 433 -12.50 13.10 -9.60
CA ASP A 433 -11.91 14.10 -8.72
C ASP A 433 -10.39 14.24 -8.87
N THR A 434 -9.67 13.22 -9.35
CA THR A 434 -8.20 13.19 -9.38
C THR A 434 -7.58 14.43 -10.02
N LYS A 435 -8.11 14.87 -11.17
CA LYS A 435 -7.59 16.05 -11.86
C LYS A 435 -7.69 17.31 -10.98
N HIS A 436 -8.86 17.53 -10.39
CA HIS A 436 -9.09 18.66 -9.50
C HIS A 436 -8.20 18.57 -8.24
N THR A 437 -8.05 17.37 -7.68
CA THR A 437 -7.19 17.12 -6.52
C THR A 437 -5.72 17.42 -6.80
N ILE A 438 -5.21 17.07 -7.99
CA ILE A 438 -3.84 17.40 -8.41
C ILE A 438 -3.67 18.92 -8.56
N GLU A 439 -4.66 19.61 -9.12
CA GLU A 439 -4.65 21.07 -9.23
C GLU A 439 -4.64 21.73 -7.85
N GLN A 440 -5.46 21.26 -6.91
CA GLN A 440 -5.47 21.73 -5.51
C GLN A 440 -4.14 21.44 -4.81
N ALA A 441 -3.59 20.24 -4.96
CA ALA A 441 -2.30 19.88 -4.37
C ALA A 441 -1.20 20.86 -4.80
N ARG A 442 -1.15 21.21 -6.09
CA ARG A 442 -0.21 22.22 -6.62
C ARG A 442 -0.44 23.61 -6.03
N ILE A 443 -1.68 24.03 -5.83
CA ILE A 443 -2.01 25.31 -5.18
C ILE A 443 -1.49 25.34 -3.74
N PHE A 444 -1.55 24.21 -3.02
CA PHE A 444 -0.99 24.06 -1.67
C PHE A 444 0.52 23.82 -1.64
N GLY A 445 1.20 23.86 -2.79
CA GLY A 445 2.65 23.68 -2.89
C GLY A 445 3.12 22.22 -2.90
N VAL A 446 2.21 21.26 -3.05
CA VAL A 446 2.53 19.82 -3.13
C VAL A 446 2.62 19.38 -4.58
N GLU A 447 3.82 19.00 -5.02
CA GLU A 447 4.03 18.49 -6.37
C GLU A 447 3.65 17.01 -6.47
N VAL A 448 2.77 16.66 -7.40
CA VAL A 448 2.34 15.27 -7.62
C VAL A 448 3.13 14.64 -8.76
N LYS A 449 3.73 13.47 -8.52
CA LYS A 449 4.46 12.66 -9.50
C LYS A 449 3.82 11.28 -9.65
N MET A 450 3.55 10.87 -10.89
CA MET A 450 3.01 9.53 -11.18
C MET A 450 4.12 8.48 -11.15
N ILE A 451 3.89 7.36 -10.49
CA ILE A 451 4.76 6.17 -10.57
C ILE A 451 3.92 5.01 -11.09
N THR A 452 4.34 4.31 -12.15
CA THR A 452 3.55 3.20 -12.70
C THR A 452 4.38 2.12 -13.39
N GLY A 453 3.90 0.88 -13.32
CA GLY A 453 4.41 -0.24 -14.11
C GLY A 453 3.93 -0.26 -15.57
N ASP A 454 2.98 0.60 -15.93
CA ASP A 454 2.47 0.67 -17.30
C ASP A 454 3.51 1.20 -18.29
N ASN A 455 3.28 0.91 -19.58
CA ASN A 455 4.13 1.42 -20.64
C ASN A 455 4.13 2.96 -20.64
N LYS A 456 5.27 3.55 -21.01
CA LYS A 456 5.49 4.99 -21.08
C LYS A 456 4.41 5.72 -21.88
N THR A 457 3.97 5.15 -23.00
CA THR A 457 2.91 5.76 -23.82
C THR A 457 1.59 5.94 -23.06
N ILE A 458 1.18 4.92 -22.28
CA ILE A 458 -0.05 4.95 -21.47
C ILE A 458 0.10 5.95 -20.32
N ALA A 459 1.26 5.96 -19.67
CA ALA A 459 1.56 6.89 -18.58
C ALA A 459 1.53 8.36 -19.05
N VAL A 460 2.12 8.66 -20.21
CA VAL A 460 2.10 10.00 -20.82
C VAL A 460 0.66 10.44 -21.11
N GLU A 461 -0.16 9.56 -21.68
CA GLU A 461 -1.57 9.89 -21.97
C GLU A 461 -2.37 10.13 -20.69
N THR A 462 -2.20 9.27 -19.69
CA THR A 462 -2.88 9.43 -18.40
C THR A 462 -2.46 10.75 -17.72
N ALA A 463 -1.16 11.06 -17.76
CA ALA A 463 -0.63 12.32 -17.21
C ALA A 463 -1.14 13.55 -17.97
N ARG A 464 -1.35 13.45 -19.28
CA ARG A 464 -1.98 14.49 -20.11
C ARG A 464 -3.44 14.72 -19.71
N VAL A 465 -4.23 13.65 -19.59
CA VAL A 465 -5.65 13.72 -19.17
C VAL A 465 -5.79 14.34 -17.77
N LEU A 466 -4.89 13.97 -16.85
CA LEU A 466 -4.86 14.47 -15.47
C LEU A 466 -4.20 15.84 -15.29
N GLY A 467 -3.62 16.44 -16.35
CA GLY A 467 -2.95 17.74 -16.26
C GLY A 467 -1.63 17.73 -15.49
N MET A 468 -0.98 16.58 -15.33
CA MET A 468 0.28 16.45 -14.58
C MET A 468 1.52 16.89 -15.36
N GLY A 469 1.43 16.92 -16.69
CA GLY A 469 2.57 17.16 -17.57
C GLY A 469 3.09 15.86 -18.19
N THR A 470 3.73 15.95 -19.35
CA THR A 470 4.07 14.79 -20.20
C THR A 470 5.52 14.33 -20.07
N LEU A 471 6.30 14.91 -19.15
CA LEU A 471 7.70 14.55 -18.95
C LEU A 471 7.80 13.28 -18.08
N ILE A 472 7.57 12.14 -18.72
CA ILE A 472 7.60 10.81 -18.09
C ILE A 472 8.91 10.10 -18.45
N GLN A 473 9.66 9.67 -17.43
CA GLN A 473 10.88 8.89 -17.62
C GLN A 473 10.56 7.40 -17.72
N GLY A 474 11.34 6.70 -18.54
CA GLY A 474 11.30 5.23 -18.60
C GLY A 474 12.24 4.62 -17.56
N PRO A 475 12.43 3.29 -17.59
CA PRO A 475 13.35 2.61 -16.68
C PRO A 475 14.82 2.89 -17.00
N GLN A 476 15.13 3.31 -18.22
CA GLN A 476 16.48 3.66 -18.66
C GLN A 476 16.94 4.94 -17.97
N GLY A 477 18.03 4.84 -17.19
CA GLY A 477 18.59 5.98 -16.44
C GLY A 477 18.02 6.16 -15.04
N LEU A 478 17.13 5.27 -14.57
CA LEU A 478 16.73 5.22 -13.17
C LEU A 478 17.79 4.54 -12.30
N PRO A 479 17.87 4.89 -11.01
CA PRO A 479 18.77 4.24 -10.08
C PRO A 479 18.41 2.75 -9.92
N MET A 480 19.45 1.92 -9.75
CA MET A 480 19.32 0.51 -9.41
C MET A 480 20.06 0.23 -8.09
N LEU A 481 19.60 -0.79 -7.35
CA LEU A 481 20.35 -1.25 -6.18
C LEU A 481 21.67 -1.88 -6.65
N GLY A 482 22.76 -1.57 -5.94
CA GLY A 482 24.03 -2.27 -6.15
C GLY A 482 24.01 -3.67 -5.55
N ASP A 483 25.01 -4.49 -5.88
CA ASP A 483 25.13 -5.92 -5.49
C ASP A 483 24.98 -6.22 -3.98
N ASN A 484 25.11 -5.21 -3.11
CA ASN A 484 25.00 -5.34 -1.66
C ASN A 484 23.61 -4.95 -1.09
N SER A 485 22.61 -4.72 -1.94
CA SER A 485 21.25 -4.29 -1.53
C SER A 485 21.21 -3.03 -0.64
N LYS A 486 22.27 -2.22 -0.66
CA LYS A 486 22.34 -0.93 0.06
C LYS A 486 21.94 0.21 -0.87
N VAL A 487 21.19 1.16 -0.31
CA VAL A 487 20.87 2.43 -0.96
C VAL A 487 22.17 3.19 -1.21
N PRO A 488 22.42 3.68 -2.44
CA PRO A 488 23.56 4.55 -2.70
C PRO A 488 23.40 5.89 -1.96
N ASP A 489 24.45 6.35 -1.28
CA ASP A 489 24.43 7.65 -0.57
C ASP A 489 24.45 8.86 -1.53
N ASN A 490 24.77 8.64 -2.81
CA ASN A 490 24.94 9.68 -3.83
C ASN A 490 23.78 9.75 -4.83
N LEU A 491 22.57 9.28 -4.47
CA LEU A 491 21.42 9.29 -5.39
C LEU A 491 21.04 10.71 -5.80
N ALA A 492 21.02 11.66 -4.86
CA ALA A 492 20.69 13.05 -5.14
C ALA A 492 21.61 13.69 -6.20
N ALA A 493 22.92 13.45 -6.11
CA ALA A 493 23.90 14.02 -7.05
C ALA A 493 23.79 13.38 -8.45
N ASN A 494 23.56 12.06 -8.51
CA ASN A 494 23.57 11.32 -9.77
C ASN A 494 22.23 11.38 -10.53
N PHE A 495 21.11 11.35 -9.79
CA PHE A 495 19.77 11.19 -10.37
C PHE A 495 18.82 12.35 -10.06
N GLY A 496 19.17 13.26 -9.14
CA GLY A 496 18.30 14.39 -8.75
C GLY A 496 17.93 15.29 -9.94
N ALA A 497 18.88 15.58 -10.83
CA ALA A 497 18.64 16.38 -12.04
C ALA A 497 17.66 15.73 -13.03
N LEU A 498 17.52 14.40 -13.00
CA LEU A 498 16.56 13.65 -13.80
C LEU A 498 15.21 13.53 -13.09
N ILE A 499 15.22 13.17 -11.81
CA ILE A 499 14.02 12.78 -11.05
C ILE A 499 13.19 14.00 -10.64
N VAL A 500 13.83 15.09 -10.19
CA VAL A 500 13.13 16.29 -9.70
C VAL A 500 12.26 16.96 -10.78
N PRO A 501 12.72 17.22 -12.02
CA PRO A 501 11.87 17.84 -13.03
C PRO A 501 10.83 16.89 -13.65
N SER A 502 10.88 15.59 -13.35
CA SER A 502 10.02 14.59 -14.00
C SER A 502 8.62 14.54 -13.43
N CYS A 503 7.60 14.55 -14.29
CA CYS A 503 6.18 14.47 -13.89
C CYS A 503 5.77 13.04 -13.50
N GLY A 504 6.56 12.04 -13.91
CA GLY A 504 6.33 10.66 -13.51
C GLY A 504 7.30 9.67 -14.14
N PHE A 505 7.08 8.40 -13.79
CA PHE A 505 7.96 7.28 -14.11
C PHE A 505 7.12 6.08 -14.56
N ALA A 506 7.48 5.49 -15.69
CA ALA A 506 6.78 4.39 -16.32
C ALA A 506 7.64 3.13 -16.39
N GLN A 507 7.00 1.96 -16.45
CA GLN A 507 7.63 0.64 -16.44
C GLN A 507 8.60 0.46 -15.26
N VAL A 508 8.26 1.05 -14.10
CA VAL A 508 9.09 0.96 -12.90
C VAL A 508 8.85 -0.35 -12.15
N PHE A 509 9.94 -0.93 -11.64
CA PHE A 509 9.90 -2.05 -10.71
C PHE A 509 9.75 -1.55 -9.27
N PRO A 510 9.32 -2.40 -8.31
CA PRO A 510 9.23 -2.03 -6.90
C PRO A 510 10.48 -1.34 -6.33
N GLU A 511 11.65 -1.88 -6.65
CA GLU A 511 12.94 -1.34 -6.25
C GLU A 511 13.15 0.10 -6.74
N HIS A 512 12.72 0.40 -7.98
CA HIS A 512 12.78 1.75 -8.51
C HIS A 512 11.88 2.71 -7.74
N LYS A 513 10.70 2.26 -7.28
CA LYS A 513 9.77 3.12 -6.51
C LYS A 513 10.45 3.64 -5.24
N TYR A 514 11.06 2.72 -4.48
CA TYR A 514 11.80 3.07 -3.27
C TYR A 514 12.97 4.01 -3.57
N LEU A 515 13.80 3.70 -4.58
CA LEU A 515 14.96 4.53 -4.92
C LEU A 515 14.57 5.91 -5.45
N ILE A 516 13.45 6.05 -6.15
CA ILE A 516 12.93 7.35 -6.59
C ILE A 516 12.57 8.21 -5.38
N VAL A 517 11.80 7.65 -4.43
CA VAL A 517 11.41 8.37 -3.20
C VAL A 517 12.63 8.72 -2.37
N GLU A 518 13.58 7.79 -2.23
CA GLU A 518 14.80 8.04 -1.46
C GLU A 518 15.70 9.09 -2.13
N THR A 519 15.77 9.12 -3.45
CA THR A 519 16.45 10.20 -4.18
C THR A 519 15.84 11.56 -3.85
N LEU A 520 14.51 11.66 -3.86
CA LEU A 520 13.80 12.91 -3.54
C LEU A 520 14.02 13.33 -2.08
N ARG A 521 14.05 12.37 -1.15
CA ARG A 521 14.39 12.60 0.26
C ARG A 521 15.81 13.10 0.44
N GLN A 522 16.80 12.51 -0.25
CA GLN A 522 18.20 12.96 -0.20
C GLN A 522 18.38 14.36 -0.80
N VAL A 523 17.58 14.74 -1.80
CA VAL A 523 17.55 16.12 -2.33
C VAL A 523 16.98 17.11 -1.30
N GLY A 524 16.16 16.63 -0.36
CA GLY A 524 15.60 17.42 0.74
C GLY A 524 14.08 17.58 0.71
N TYR A 525 13.38 16.92 -0.20
CA TYR A 525 11.91 16.95 -0.25
C TYR A 525 11.30 16.06 0.82
N ARG A 526 10.20 16.51 1.44
CA ARG A 526 9.36 15.65 2.27
C ARG A 526 8.35 14.94 1.39
N CYS A 527 8.62 13.65 1.15
CA CYS A 527 7.83 12.85 0.24
C CYS A 527 6.73 12.06 0.98
N GLY A 528 5.51 12.11 0.45
CA GLY A 528 4.51 11.08 0.65
C GLY A 528 4.47 10.13 -0.55
N MET A 529 4.12 8.88 -0.31
CA MET A 529 3.90 7.89 -1.37
C MET A 529 2.55 7.21 -1.19
N THR A 530 1.81 7.01 -2.28
CA THR A 530 0.59 6.20 -2.30
C THR A 530 0.86 4.89 -3.03
N GLY A 531 0.27 3.81 -2.52
CA GLY A 531 0.40 2.46 -3.08
C GLY A 531 -0.81 1.61 -2.74
N ASP A 532 -1.09 0.63 -3.60
CA ASP A 532 -2.16 -0.38 -3.44
C ASP A 532 -1.57 -1.80 -3.47
N GLY A 533 -0.33 -1.96 -3.94
CA GLY A 533 0.37 -3.23 -4.02
C GLY A 533 1.23 -3.53 -2.79
N VAL A 534 1.50 -4.82 -2.56
CA VAL A 534 2.44 -5.29 -1.51
C VAL A 534 3.89 -4.86 -1.78
N ASN A 535 4.16 -4.30 -2.97
CA ASN A 535 5.49 -3.90 -3.40
C ASN A 535 5.67 -2.36 -3.44
N ASP A 536 4.77 -1.58 -2.83
CA ASP A 536 4.72 -0.11 -2.86
C ASP A 536 5.23 0.55 -1.58
#